data_AF-A0A1C6I7A0-F1
#
_entry.id   AF-A0A1C6I7A0-F1
#
_cell.length_a   1.000
_cell.length_b   1.000
_cell.length_c   1.000
_cell.angle_alpha   90.00
_cell.angle_beta   90.00
_cell.angle_gamma   90.00
#
_symmetry.space_group_name_H-M   'P 1'
#
loop_
_entity.id
_entity.type
_entity.pdbx_description
1 polymer ?
#
loop_
_entity_poly.entity_id
_entity_poly.type
_entity_poly.pdbx_seq_one_letter_code
_entity_poly.pdbx_strand_id
1 'polypeptide(L)'
;MADENVAVQLNDGGRIRLSGKDIKNEKDDAVVLVNMNRLYLKQVRIIQKKYTSDKEREEAEKVLHVINTTLRKIPDERQMFVDMSVKDVKFCFHNELVNLPANSFRKINMCKMQEANG
;
A
#
# COMPACT_ATOMS: atom_id res chain seq x y z
N MET A 1 3.83 30.97 18.84
CA MET A 1 3.13 30.59 17.60
C MET A 1 3.44 29.12 17.38
N ALA A 2 2.51 28.24 17.75
CA ALA A 2 2.67 26.80 17.59
C ALA A 2 2.34 26.46 16.13
N ASP A 3 3.22 25.71 15.48
CA ASP A 3 3.02 25.24 14.10
C ASP A 3 1.73 24.41 14.00
N GLU A 4 0.68 25.02 13.44
CA GLU A 4 -0.61 24.38 13.17
C GLU A 4 -0.52 23.22 12.16
N ASN A 5 0.65 22.99 11.56
CA ASN A 5 0.90 21.90 10.60
C ASN A 5 1.18 20.52 11.22
N VAL A 6 1.33 20.42 12.55
CA VAL A 6 1.54 19.11 13.23
C VAL A 6 0.21 18.45 13.62
N ALA A 7 -0.90 19.15 13.47
CA ALA A 7 -2.17 18.81 14.11
C ALA A 7 -3.21 18.12 13.20
N VAL A 8 -2.83 17.24 12.27
CA VAL A 8 -3.82 16.33 11.65
C VAL A 8 -3.15 15.02 11.26
N GLN A 9 -2.98 14.06 12.19
CA GLN A 9 -2.86 12.62 11.85
C GLN A 9 -2.73 11.69 13.08
N LEU A 10 -3.64 11.78 14.05
CA LEU A 10 -3.70 10.79 15.14
C LEU A 10 -5.12 10.27 15.39
N ASN A 11 -5.81 9.82 14.35
CA ASN A 11 -7.07 9.09 14.50
C ASN A 11 -6.97 7.77 13.73
N ASP A 12 -6.39 6.74 14.38
CA ASP A 12 -6.52 5.28 14.12
C ASP A 12 -5.31 4.52 14.73
N GLY A 13 -5.14 4.55 16.06
CA GLY A 13 -4.14 3.72 16.75
C GLY A 13 -2.67 4.14 16.58
N GLY A 14 -2.41 5.39 16.18
CA GLY A 14 -1.05 5.93 16.08
C GLY A 14 -0.29 5.58 14.81
N ARG A 15 -0.98 5.29 13.70
CA ARG A 15 -0.39 5.09 12.37
C ARG A 15 -0.66 6.32 11.48
N ILE A 16 0.41 6.86 10.89
CA ILE A 16 0.40 8.03 10.00
C ILE A 16 -0.19 7.60 8.64
N ARG A 17 -1.15 8.36 8.09
CA ARG A 17 -1.75 8.10 6.78
C ARG A 17 -0.84 8.66 5.69
N LEU A 18 -0.60 7.87 4.65
CA LEU A 18 0.24 8.28 3.52
C LEU A 18 -0.63 8.43 2.27
N SER A 19 -0.48 9.55 1.58
CA SER A 19 -1.01 9.74 0.23
C SER A 19 -0.15 9.00 -0.79
N GLY A 20 -0.65 8.83 -2.01
CA GLY A 20 0.17 8.31 -3.11
C GLY A 20 1.33 9.22 -3.53
N LYS A 21 1.30 10.51 -3.17
CA LYS A 21 2.45 11.41 -3.35
C LYS A 21 3.54 11.09 -2.32
N ASP A 22 3.14 10.82 -1.08
CA ASP A 22 4.07 10.44 0.00
C ASP A 22 4.75 9.10 -0.32
N ILE A 23 3.94 8.07 -0.62
CA ILE A 23 4.13 7.14 -1.76
C ILE A 23 5.45 7.22 -2.53
N LYS A 24 5.38 8.06 -3.57
CA LYS A 24 6.42 8.23 -4.58
C LYS A 24 7.75 8.72 -3.98
N ASN A 25 7.69 9.52 -2.92
CA ASN A 25 8.84 10.15 -2.30
C ASN A 25 9.50 9.29 -1.20
N GLU A 26 8.81 8.25 -0.71
CA GLU A 26 9.35 7.31 0.27
C GLU A 26 10.41 6.39 -0.36
N LYS A 27 11.37 5.90 0.44
CA LYS A 27 12.44 5.03 -0.04
C LYS A 27 11.91 3.65 -0.43
N ASP A 28 12.47 3.07 -1.48
CA ASP A 28 12.01 1.78 -2.05
C ASP A 28 12.13 0.60 -1.07
N ASP A 29 13.13 0.62 -0.19
CA ASP A 29 13.39 -0.39 0.84
C ASP A 29 12.51 -0.24 2.09
N ALA A 30 11.77 0.86 2.23
CA ALA A 30 10.83 1.05 3.33
C ALA A 30 9.62 0.11 3.20
N VAL A 31 9.01 -0.22 4.33
CA VAL A 31 7.79 -1.03 4.41
C VAL A 31 6.63 -0.14 4.84
N VAL A 32 5.50 -0.27 4.14
CA VAL A 32 4.25 0.43 4.44
C VAL A 32 3.10 -0.56 4.55
N LEU A 33 2.04 -0.14 5.22
CA LEU A 33 0.79 -0.88 5.28
C LEU A 33 -0.11 -0.45 4.13
N VAL A 34 -0.54 -1.40 3.32
CA VAL A 34 -1.40 -1.20 2.16
C VAL A 34 -2.79 -1.72 2.46
N ASN A 35 -3.80 -0.92 2.19
CA ASN A 35 -5.19 -1.33 2.33
C ASN A 35 -5.50 -2.46 1.32
N MET A 36 -5.92 -3.62 1.83
CA MET A 36 -6.14 -4.82 1.04
C MET A 36 -7.21 -4.63 -0.05
N ASN A 37 -8.20 -3.77 0.20
CA ASN A 37 -9.23 -3.47 -0.80
C ASN A 37 -8.64 -2.82 -2.07
N ARG A 38 -7.49 -2.13 -1.97
CA ARG A 38 -6.78 -1.57 -3.13
C ARG A 38 -6.10 -2.66 -3.95
N LEU A 39 -5.57 -3.69 -3.30
CA LEU A 39 -4.96 -4.84 -3.95
C LEU A 39 -6.02 -5.69 -4.67
N TYR A 40 -7.14 -6.01 -4.01
CA TYR A 40 -8.24 -6.72 -4.66
C TYR A 40 -8.83 -5.95 -5.83
N LEU A 41 -9.06 -4.63 -5.69
CA LEU A 41 -9.54 -3.81 -6.79
C LEU A 41 -8.56 -3.80 -7.98
N LYS A 42 -7.25 -3.71 -7.71
CA LYS A 42 -6.23 -3.76 -8.75
C LYS A 42 -6.19 -5.11 -9.45
N GLN A 43 -6.29 -6.20 -8.69
CA GLN A 43 -6.38 -7.56 -9.23
C GLN A 43 -7.58 -7.72 -10.18
N VAL A 44 -8.78 -7.28 -9.77
CA VAL A 44 -9.98 -7.34 -10.63
C VAL A 44 -9.77 -6.55 -11.92
N ARG A 45 -9.21 -5.33 -11.83
CA ARG A 45 -8.89 -4.51 -13.01
C ARG A 45 -7.94 -5.19 -13.98
N ILE A 46 -6.93 -5.91 -13.46
CA ILE A 46 -5.98 -6.68 -14.28
C ILE A 46 -6.69 -7.85 -14.97
N ILE A 47 -7.51 -8.61 -14.25
CA ILE A 47 -8.18 -9.81 -14.78
C ILE A 47 -9.22 -9.42 -15.86
N GLN A 48 -9.94 -8.33 -15.65
CA GLN A 48 -11.00 -7.88 -16.57
C GLN A 48 -10.49 -7.07 -17.76
N LYS A 49 -9.22 -6.65 -17.75
CA LYS A 49 -8.66 -5.84 -18.83
C LYS A 49 -8.51 -6.66 -20.10
N LYS A 50 -8.97 -6.09 -21.22
CA LYS A 50 -8.66 -6.59 -22.56
C LYS A 50 -7.26 -6.10 -22.96
N TYR A 51 -6.30 -7.00 -23.02
CA TYR A 51 -4.93 -6.71 -23.41
C TYR A 51 -4.82 -6.56 -24.93
N THR A 52 -3.95 -5.64 -25.35
CA THR A 52 -3.70 -5.34 -26.77
C THR A 52 -2.39 -5.91 -27.28
N SER A 53 -1.55 -6.44 -26.38
CA SER A 53 -0.30 -7.13 -26.71
C SER A 53 0.09 -8.14 -25.62
N ASP A 54 0.92 -9.12 -26.00
CA ASP A 54 1.47 -10.11 -25.06
C ASP A 54 2.38 -9.46 -24.01
N LYS A 55 3.15 -8.43 -24.41
CA LYS A 55 3.99 -7.68 -23.48
C LYS A 55 3.17 -7.00 -22.38
N GLU A 56 2.07 -6.35 -22.75
CA GLU A 56 1.17 -5.70 -21.80
C GLU A 56 0.56 -6.72 -20.83
N ARG A 57 0.21 -7.91 -21.33
CA ARG A 57 -0.30 -9.03 -20.53
C ARG A 57 0.77 -9.54 -19.56
N GLU A 58 1.99 -9.76 -20.02
CA GLU A 58 3.10 -10.26 -19.20
C GLU A 58 3.44 -9.28 -18.06
N GLU A 59 3.47 -7.98 -18.34
CA GLU A 59 3.67 -6.94 -17.32
C GLU A 59 2.56 -6.97 -16.26
N ALA A 60 1.31 -7.16 -16.68
CA ALA A 60 0.17 -7.25 -15.77
C ALA A 60 0.19 -8.56 -14.95
N GLU A 61 0.64 -9.68 -15.53
CA GLU A 61 0.84 -10.95 -14.81
C GLU A 61 1.91 -10.83 -13.71
N LYS A 62 2.99 -10.06 -13.94
CA LYS A 62 4.00 -9.75 -12.91
C LYS A 62 3.38 -8.96 -11.75
N VAL A 63 2.57 -7.95 -12.05
CA VAL A 63 1.84 -7.20 -11.00
C VAL A 63 0.88 -8.10 -10.23
N LEU A 64 0.14 -8.97 -10.94
CA LEU A 64 -0.78 -9.92 -10.32
C LEU A 64 -0.06 -10.91 -9.41
N HIS A 65 1.13 -11.38 -9.81
CA HIS A 65 1.97 -12.25 -9.00
C HIS A 65 2.35 -11.59 -7.66
N VAL A 66 2.82 -10.34 -7.69
CA VAL A 66 3.17 -9.58 -6.48
C VAL A 66 1.95 -9.40 -5.57
N ILE A 67 0.78 -9.06 -6.14
CA ILE A 67 -0.47 -8.91 -5.38
C ILE A 67 -0.87 -10.24 -4.70
N ASN A 68 -0.86 -11.35 -5.44
CA ASN A 68 -1.22 -12.66 -4.91
C ASN A 68 -0.29 -13.10 -3.79
N THR A 69 1.01 -12.92 -3.97
CA THR A 69 2.03 -13.24 -2.95
C THR A 69 1.84 -12.39 -1.70
N THR A 70 1.47 -11.11 -1.85
CA THR A 70 1.19 -10.21 -0.72
C THR A 70 -0.07 -10.64 0.03
N LEU A 71 -1.16 -10.92 -0.66
CA LEU A 71 -2.43 -11.31 -0.04
C LEU A 71 -2.35 -12.65 0.71
N ARG A 72 -1.49 -13.57 0.29
CA ARG A 72 -1.24 -14.84 1.01
C ARG A 72 -0.63 -14.68 2.40
N LYS A 73 -0.04 -13.52 2.70
CA LYS A 73 0.54 -13.24 4.03
C LYS A 73 -0.52 -12.95 5.09
N ILE A 74 -1.77 -12.72 4.69
CA ILE A 74 -2.83 -12.31 5.61
C ILE A 74 -3.31 -13.54 6.39
N PRO A 75 -3.08 -13.59 7.72
CA PRO A 75 -3.46 -14.75 8.53
C PRO A 75 -4.93 -14.72 8.95
N ASP A 76 -5.58 -13.56 8.90
CA ASP A 76 -6.95 -13.33 9.37
C ASP A 76 -7.70 -12.42 8.39
N GLU A 77 -8.89 -12.86 7.95
CA GLU A 77 -9.80 -12.14 7.06
C GLU A 77 -10.22 -10.76 7.59
N ARG A 78 -10.13 -10.52 8.90
CA ARG A 78 -10.47 -9.24 9.54
C ARG A 78 -9.39 -8.17 9.39
N GLN A 79 -8.16 -8.56 9.00
CA GLN A 79 -7.13 -7.57 8.73
C GLN A 79 -7.54 -6.71 7.54
N MET A 80 -7.32 -5.39 7.61
CA MET A 80 -7.63 -4.48 6.50
C MET A 80 -6.37 -3.99 5.79
N PHE A 81 -5.21 -4.22 6.39
CA PHE A 81 -3.93 -3.72 5.92
C PHE A 81 -2.90 -4.84 5.94
N VAL A 82 -2.08 -4.89 4.90
CA VAL A 82 -0.97 -5.84 4.75
C VAL A 82 0.33 -5.07 4.50
N ASP A 83 1.44 -5.59 5.00
CA ASP A 83 2.76 -5.01 4.79
C ASP A 83 3.27 -5.25 3.36
N MET A 84 3.84 -4.20 2.78
CA MET A 84 4.39 -4.26 1.42
C MET A 84 5.59 -3.30 1.32
N SER A 85 6.61 -3.69 0.56
CA SER A 85 7.72 -2.79 0.28
C SER A 85 7.23 -1.62 -0.57
N VAL A 86 7.80 -0.43 -0.36
CA VAL A 86 7.47 0.75 -1.17
C VAL A 86 7.79 0.50 -2.64
N LYS A 87 8.88 -0.23 -2.94
CA LYS A 87 9.20 -0.69 -4.29
C LYS A 87 8.04 -1.43 -4.93
N ASP A 88 7.48 -2.42 -4.25
CA ASP A 88 6.37 -3.23 -4.77
C ASP A 88 5.09 -2.40 -4.89
N VAL A 89 4.83 -1.49 -3.95
CA VAL A 89 3.70 -0.55 -4.04
C VAL A 89 3.83 0.33 -5.28
N LYS A 90 5.03 0.88 -5.53
CA LYS A 90 5.30 1.69 -6.71
C LYS A 90 5.15 0.89 -7.99
N PHE A 91 5.61 -0.36 -8.00
CA PHE A 91 5.46 -1.28 -9.12
C PHE A 91 3.99 -1.61 -9.39
N CYS A 92 3.21 -1.97 -8.38
CA CYS A 92 1.82 -2.39 -8.55
C CYS A 92 0.89 -1.24 -8.95
N PHE A 93 1.05 -0.05 -8.36
CA PHE A 93 0.11 1.06 -8.56
C PHE A 93 0.63 2.12 -9.54
N HIS A 94 1.93 2.21 -9.80
CA HIS A 94 2.56 3.05 -10.81
C HIS A 94 1.88 4.43 -11.02
N ASN A 95 1.20 4.61 -12.16
CA ASN A 95 0.52 5.86 -12.52
C ASN A 95 -0.74 6.16 -11.68
N GLU A 96 -1.35 5.14 -11.09
CA GLU A 96 -2.56 5.27 -10.27
C GLU A 96 -2.27 5.79 -8.86
N LEU A 97 -1.02 5.70 -8.38
CA LEU A 97 -0.62 6.03 -7.00
C LEU A 97 -1.23 7.35 -6.50
N VAL A 98 -1.00 8.44 -7.24
CA VAL A 98 -1.40 9.80 -6.82
C VAL A 98 -2.91 10.01 -6.77
N ASN A 99 -3.68 9.13 -7.43
CA ASN A 99 -5.14 9.17 -7.49
C ASN A 99 -5.79 8.19 -6.51
N LEU A 100 -5.00 7.43 -5.75
CA LEU A 100 -5.52 6.52 -4.75
C LEU A 100 -6.10 7.31 -3.55
N PRO A 101 -7.24 6.87 -2.99
CA PRO A 101 -7.84 7.54 -1.84
C PRO A 101 -6.92 7.59 -0.61
N ALA A 102 -7.11 8.57 0.27
CA ALA A 102 -6.27 8.83 1.43
C ALA A 102 -6.17 7.66 2.44
N ASN A 103 -7.09 6.70 2.39
CA ASN A 103 -7.09 5.50 3.25
C ASN A 103 -6.33 4.30 2.65
N SER A 104 -5.52 4.52 1.60
CA SER A 104 -4.84 3.45 0.87
C SER A 104 -3.55 2.99 1.53
N PHE A 105 -2.82 3.89 2.21
CA PHE A 105 -1.52 3.59 2.79
C PHE A 105 -1.37 4.11 4.22
N ARG A 106 -0.62 3.39 5.05
CA ARG A 106 -0.22 3.84 6.38
C ARG A 106 1.26 3.56 6.63
N LYS A 107 1.92 4.44 7.37
CA LYS A 107 3.27 4.21 7.89
C LYS A 107 3.19 3.35 9.14
N ILE A 108 4.13 2.41 9.26
CA ILE A 108 4.35 1.68 10.51
C ILE A 108 5.18 2.60 11.42
N ASN A 109 4.60 3.07 12.52
CA ASN A 109 5.38 3.75 13.55
C ASN A 109 6.17 2.72 14.34
N MET A 110 7.47 2.61 14.07
CA MET A 110 8.34 1.63 14.75
C MET A 110 8.48 1.86 16.25
N CYS A 111 8.17 3.06 16.78
CA CYS A 111 8.23 3.34 18.22
C CYS A 111 7.31 2.46 19.09
N LYS A 112 6.22 1.88 18.55
CA LYS A 112 5.27 1.07 19.36
C LYS A 112 5.49 -0.44 19.30
N MET A 113 6.45 -0.93 18.52
CA MET A 113 6.76 -2.37 18.47
C MET A 113 7.64 -2.82 19.64
N GLN A 114 8.33 -1.90 20.32
CA GLN A 114 9.17 -2.23 21.48
C GLN A 114 8.38 -2.35 22.78
N GLU A 115 7.16 -1.79 22.87
CA GLU A 115 6.32 -1.84 24.07
C GLU A 115 5.40 -3.08 24.12
N ALA A 116 5.26 -3.84 23.02
CA ALA A 116 4.39 -5.01 22.98
C ALA A 116 5.09 -6.33 23.34
N ASN A 117 6.42 -6.30 23.52
CA ASN A 117 7.25 -7.45 23.91
C ASN A 117 7.97 -7.23 25.26
N GLY A 118 7.47 -6.30 26.09
CA GLY A 118 7.95 -6.04 27.45
C GLY A 118 7.04 -6.64 28.50
#